data_AF-A0A8C4T3E8-F1
#
_entry.id   AF-A0A8C4T3E8-F1
#
_cell.length_a   1.000
_cell.length_b   1.000
_cell.length_c   1.000
_cell.angle_alpha   90.00
_cell.angle_beta   90.00
_cell.angle_gamma   90.00
#
_symmetry.space_group_name_H-M   'P 1'
#
loop_
_entity.id
_entity.type
_entity.pdbx_description
1 polymer ?
#
loop_
_entity_poly.entity_id
_entity_poly.type
_entity_poly.pdbx_seq_one_letter_code
_entity_poly.pdbx_strand_id
1 'polypeptide(L)'
;MEKPHILATKPGEYNGIRQIFAPLLEKHFTVVPYHEFEKNPNRWADKIQALIVFFSIPKISRDLLLSLPNLKAVISGGVGVDHLDIPLITSFGVKIANTPNIVDNATADMGMALLLASARKLIEGNENDTRLTHCDLGHDVSGSTLGIIGMGRIGYKIAKRAQGFDMKILYHNRKQREAEDEKAVGATYCAKIEDLLRESDFVMLSVNLSPETHKLIGKRELSLMKPTATLVNVSRGQCQLIFNLQVRGYWMTDPKSATPLLTLLLPHSDPNNCVINNRARRALVRKVSKNPMVTLTEPQKSFSEMGKPAGKTTILAALHQSVTRQTPLWSKTHVTAF
;
A
#
# COMPACT_ATOMS: atom_id res chain seq x y z
N MET A 1 24.24 -9.80 -24.25
CA MET A 1 23.14 -8.92 -24.68
C MET A 1 23.24 -7.62 -23.89
N GLU A 2 23.04 -6.49 -24.56
CA GLU A 2 22.93 -5.19 -23.91
C GLU A 2 21.71 -5.17 -22.97
N LYS A 3 21.81 -4.48 -21.83
CA LYS A 3 20.70 -4.39 -20.88
C LYS A 3 19.59 -3.51 -21.47
N PRO A 4 18.30 -3.87 -21.32
CA PRO A 4 17.20 -3.00 -21.69
C PRO A 4 17.27 -1.68 -20.91
N HIS A 5 16.97 -0.56 -21.56
CA HIS A 5 16.98 0.75 -20.90
C HIS A 5 15.60 1.04 -20.30
N ILE A 6 15.61 1.57 -19.09
CA ILE A 6 14.40 2.01 -18.39
C ILE A 6 14.49 3.49 -18.05
N LEU A 7 13.37 4.17 -18.19
CA LEU A 7 13.22 5.55 -17.76
C LEU A 7 12.58 5.59 -16.38
N ALA A 8 13.23 6.23 -15.41
CA ALA A 8 12.72 6.34 -14.05
C ALA A 8 13.33 7.54 -13.30
N THR A 9 12.79 7.90 -12.15
CA THR A 9 13.49 8.76 -11.18
C THR A 9 14.81 8.13 -10.74
N LYS A 10 15.82 8.92 -10.40
CA LYS A 10 17.09 8.37 -9.90
C LYS A 10 16.83 7.63 -8.58
N PRO A 11 17.40 6.44 -8.37
CA PRO A 11 17.31 5.78 -7.07
C PRO A 11 17.81 6.70 -5.95
N GLY A 12 17.03 6.79 -4.87
CA GLY A 12 17.34 7.66 -3.73
C GLY A 12 16.85 9.10 -3.85
N GLU A 13 16.27 9.52 -4.98
CA GLU A 13 15.58 10.82 -5.07
C GLU A 13 14.31 10.83 -4.22
N TYR A 14 13.99 12.03 -3.71
CA TYR A 14 12.74 12.28 -2.97
C TYR A 14 11.53 11.96 -3.87
N ASN A 15 10.59 11.14 -3.38
CA ASN A 15 9.45 10.58 -4.13
C ASN A 15 9.80 9.69 -5.34
N GLY A 16 11.06 9.28 -5.47
CA GLY A 16 11.52 8.39 -6.53
C GLY A 16 11.60 6.91 -6.13
N ILE A 17 12.25 6.14 -7.00
CA ILE A 17 12.67 4.77 -6.70
C ILE A 17 13.52 4.80 -5.43
N ARG A 18 13.12 4.00 -4.43
CA ARG A 18 13.92 3.90 -3.19
C ARG A 18 15.31 3.34 -3.51
N GLN A 19 16.35 3.92 -2.91
CA GLN A 19 17.76 3.51 -3.07
C GLN A 19 17.97 2.01 -2.89
N ILE A 20 17.17 1.41 -2.03
CA ILE A 20 17.16 0.00 -1.71
C ILE A 20 16.91 -0.94 -2.90
N PHE A 21 16.34 -0.42 -4.00
CA PHE A 21 16.10 -1.14 -5.24
C PHE A 21 17.18 -0.91 -6.31
N ALA A 22 18.08 0.07 -6.11
CA ALA A 22 19.11 0.42 -7.09
C ALA A 22 19.96 -0.79 -7.53
N PRO A 23 20.51 -1.62 -6.61
CA PRO A 23 21.36 -2.73 -7.01
C PRO A 23 20.63 -3.78 -7.87
N LEU A 24 19.33 -3.92 -7.68
CA LEU A 24 18.52 -4.83 -8.48
C LEU A 24 18.25 -4.27 -9.87
N LEU A 25 17.88 -2.99 -9.95
CA LEU A 25 17.59 -2.34 -11.22
C LEU A 25 18.84 -2.29 -12.09
N GLU A 26 19.97 -1.87 -11.52
CA GLU A 26 21.26 -1.80 -12.21
C GLU A 26 21.77 -3.18 -12.63
N LYS A 27 21.41 -4.25 -11.92
CA LYS A 27 21.73 -5.62 -12.33
C LYS A 27 21.04 -6.01 -13.64
N HIS A 28 19.80 -5.58 -13.86
CA HIS A 28 18.94 -6.07 -14.95
C HIS A 28 18.70 -5.04 -16.07
N PHE A 29 18.87 -3.76 -15.79
CA PHE A 29 18.52 -2.65 -16.67
C PHE A 29 19.62 -1.60 -16.71
N THR A 30 19.66 -0.84 -17.80
CA THR A 30 20.33 0.46 -17.83
C THR A 30 19.31 1.50 -17.36
N VAL A 31 19.49 2.02 -16.15
CA VAL A 31 18.58 3.02 -15.57
C VAL A 31 18.96 4.39 -16.12
N VAL A 32 18.04 5.02 -16.84
CA VAL A 32 18.16 6.41 -17.30
C VAL A 32 17.34 7.29 -16.36
N PRO A 33 17.99 8.14 -15.54
CA PRO A 33 17.28 9.08 -14.70
C PRO A 33 16.45 10.05 -15.54
N TYR A 34 15.22 10.33 -15.12
CA TYR A 34 14.29 11.16 -15.88
C TYR A 34 14.87 12.56 -16.16
N HIS A 35 15.54 13.17 -15.18
CA HIS A 35 16.20 14.47 -15.37
C HIS A 35 17.38 14.44 -16.38
N GLU A 36 17.99 13.27 -16.62
CA GLU A 36 19.00 13.11 -17.67
C GLU A 36 18.37 12.92 -19.05
N PHE A 37 17.23 12.22 -19.11
CA PHE A 37 16.42 12.13 -20.32
C PHE A 37 15.95 13.50 -20.78
N GLU A 38 15.42 14.33 -19.87
CA GLU A 38 14.93 15.67 -20.21
C GLU A 38 16.02 16.58 -20.80
N LYS A 39 17.27 16.43 -20.35
CA LYS A 39 18.40 17.21 -20.87
C LYS A 39 18.83 16.80 -22.28
N ASN A 40 18.64 15.54 -22.66
CA ASN A 40 19.02 15.05 -23.97
C ASN A 40 18.11 13.88 -24.44
N PRO A 41 16.87 14.16 -24.84
CA PRO A 41 15.91 13.12 -25.21
C PRO A 41 16.38 12.27 -26.39
N ASN A 42 16.98 12.92 -27.40
CA ASN A 42 17.46 12.27 -28.64
C ASN A 42 18.52 11.19 -28.37
N ARG A 43 19.30 11.32 -27.29
CA ARG A 43 20.30 10.31 -26.89
C ARG A 43 19.66 8.99 -26.42
N TRP A 44 18.46 9.06 -25.86
CA TRP A 44 17.86 7.99 -25.07
C TRP A 44 16.54 7.46 -25.63
N ALA A 45 15.76 8.29 -26.31
CA ALA A 45 14.40 8.03 -26.80
C ALA A 45 14.23 6.64 -27.42
N ASP A 46 15.07 6.31 -28.40
CA ASP A 46 15.00 5.03 -29.12
C ASP A 46 15.44 3.82 -28.28
N LYS A 47 16.09 4.05 -27.14
CA LYS A 47 16.62 2.98 -26.28
C LYS A 47 15.65 2.57 -25.18
N ILE A 48 14.80 3.50 -24.72
CA ILE A 48 13.88 3.27 -23.60
C ILE A 48 12.81 2.25 -24.00
N GLN A 49 12.71 1.18 -23.22
CA GLN A 49 11.74 0.09 -23.44
C GLN A 49 10.70 0.00 -22.33
N ALA A 50 11.01 0.51 -21.13
CA ALA A 50 10.04 0.58 -20.05
C ALA A 50 10.19 1.87 -19.24
N LEU A 51 9.09 2.29 -18.63
CA LEU A 51 9.02 3.46 -17.77
C LEU A 51 8.55 3.02 -16.38
N ILE A 52 9.30 3.34 -15.33
CA ILE A 52 8.90 3.08 -13.94
C ILE A 52 8.39 4.37 -13.30
N VAL A 53 7.15 4.35 -12.81
CA VAL A 53 6.50 5.48 -12.14
C VAL A 53 6.32 5.19 -10.66
N PHE A 54 6.75 6.14 -9.83
CA PHE A 54 6.34 6.24 -8.42
C PHE A 54 5.66 7.58 -8.20
N PHE A 55 4.50 7.60 -7.52
CA PHE A 55 3.78 8.82 -7.15
C PHE A 55 3.57 9.84 -8.29
N SER A 56 3.28 9.35 -9.50
CA SER A 56 3.10 10.18 -10.72
C SER A 56 4.37 10.84 -11.27
N ILE A 57 5.56 10.34 -10.87
CA ILE A 57 6.85 10.84 -11.34
C ILE A 57 7.59 9.73 -12.12
N PRO A 58 7.92 9.95 -13.41
CA PRO A 58 7.52 11.11 -14.21
C PRO A 58 6.03 11.10 -14.57
N LYS A 59 5.46 12.29 -14.83
CA LYS A 59 4.08 12.42 -15.30
C LYS A 59 4.01 11.88 -16.72
N ILE A 60 3.15 10.89 -16.95
CA ILE A 60 2.96 10.33 -18.28
C ILE A 60 2.03 11.24 -19.08
N SER A 61 2.60 11.99 -20.02
CA SER A 61 1.89 12.82 -20.99
C SER A 61 1.89 12.18 -22.38
N ARG A 62 1.02 12.68 -23.25
CA ARG A 62 1.02 12.31 -24.68
C ARG A 62 2.39 12.58 -25.33
N ASP A 63 3.00 13.73 -25.03
CA ASP A 63 4.30 14.12 -25.59
C ASP A 63 5.42 13.18 -25.15
N LEU A 64 5.40 12.76 -23.87
CA LEU A 64 6.37 11.78 -23.38
C LEU A 64 6.19 10.44 -24.10
N LEU A 65 4.96 9.97 -24.29
CA LEU A 65 4.69 8.72 -25.02
C LEU A 65 5.12 8.82 -26.49
N LEU A 66 4.89 9.95 -27.16
CA LEU A 66 5.36 10.20 -28.53
C LEU A 66 6.89 10.21 -28.64
N SER A 67 7.58 10.71 -27.61
CA SER A 67 9.05 10.77 -27.59
C SER A 67 9.74 9.41 -27.32
N LEU A 68 8.98 8.35 -27.03
CA LEU A 68 9.51 7.03 -26.67
C LEU A 68 9.01 5.95 -27.65
N PRO A 69 9.49 5.91 -28.90
CA PRO A 69 8.93 5.07 -29.96
C PRO A 69 9.05 3.57 -29.69
N ASN A 70 10.00 3.16 -28.84
CA ASN A 70 10.24 1.76 -28.48
C ASN A 70 9.69 1.36 -27.10
N LEU A 71 8.86 2.22 -26.49
CA LEU A 71 8.26 1.96 -25.19
C LEU A 71 7.28 0.77 -25.26
N LYS A 72 7.49 -0.23 -24.41
CA LYS A 72 6.67 -1.45 -24.33
C LYS A 72 5.82 -1.52 -23.08
N ALA A 73 6.30 -0.93 -21.98
CA ALA A 73 5.63 -1.05 -20.69
C ALA A 73 5.78 0.18 -19.79
N VAL A 74 4.71 0.48 -19.05
CA VAL A 74 4.69 1.37 -17.89
C VAL A 74 4.50 0.52 -16.64
N ILE A 75 5.38 0.69 -15.65
CA ILE A 75 5.40 -0.07 -14.41
C ILE A 75 5.14 0.90 -13.25
N SER A 76 3.98 0.76 -12.60
CA SER A 76 3.66 1.51 -11.39
C SER A 76 4.24 0.84 -10.15
N GLY A 77 4.97 1.61 -9.35
CA GLY A 77 5.61 1.22 -8.09
C GLY A 77 4.66 0.96 -6.92
N GLY A 78 3.35 0.83 -7.17
CA GLY A 78 2.32 0.58 -6.16
C GLY A 78 1.16 -0.27 -6.68
N VAL A 79 0.11 -0.40 -5.86
CA VAL A 79 -1.12 -1.11 -6.25
C VAL A 79 -2.07 -0.17 -7.00
N GLY A 80 -2.25 1.05 -6.48
CA GLY A 80 -3.13 2.05 -7.09
C GLY A 80 -2.54 2.59 -8.38
N VAL A 81 -3.40 2.72 -9.39
CA VAL A 81 -3.10 3.24 -10.73
C VAL A 81 -3.92 4.48 -11.05
N ASP A 82 -4.51 5.09 -10.00
CA ASP A 82 -5.36 6.28 -10.02
C ASP A 82 -4.70 7.52 -10.66
N HIS A 83 -3.37 7.54 -10.69
CA HIS A 83 -2.56 8.59 -11.29
C HIS A 83 -2.18 8.35 -12.75
N LEU A 84 -2.55 7.20 -13.32
CA LEU A 84 -2.23 6.83 -14.70
C LEU A 84 -3.46 7.04 -15.59
N ASP A 85 -3.27 7.73 -16.71
CA ASP A 85 -4.25 7.76 -17.79
C ASP A 85 -4.16 6.45 -18.58
N ILE A 86 -4.89 5.44 -18.10
CA ILE A 86 -4.90 4.09 -18.69
C ILE A 86 -5.36 4.13 -20.17
N PRO A 87 -6.47 4.81 -20.53
CA PRO A 87 -6.86 4.95 -21.94
C PRO A 87 -5.77 5.58 -22.81
N LEU A 88 -5.11 6.65 -22.35
CA LEU A 88 -4.02 7.28 -23.09
C LEU A 88 -2.86 6.31 -23.30
N ILE A 89 -2.34 5.69 -22.23
CA ILE A 89 -1.19 4.79 -22.32
C ILE A 89 -1.49 3.60 -23.24
N THR A 90 -2.67 3.00 -23.10
CA THR A 90 -3.08 1.85 -23.93
C THR A 90 -3.29 2.23 -25.39
N SER A 91 -3.69 3.47 -25.70
CA SER A 91 -3.81 3.94 -27.09
C SER A 91 -2.49 3.96 -27.86
N PHE A 92 -1.34 3.96 -27.16
CA PHE A 92 0.00 3.85 -27.74
C PHE A 92 0.49 2.40 -27.83
N GLY A 93 -0.36 1.40 -27.55
CA GLY A 93 0.03 -0.02 -27.51
C GLY A 93 0.92 -0.39 -26.33
N VAL A 94 1.08 0.51 -25.35
CA VAL A 94 1.95 0.33 -24.19
C VAL A 94 1.21 -0.45 -23.10
N LYS A 95 1.85 -1.49 -22.57
CA LYS A 95 1.29 -2.32 -21.49
C LYS A 95 1.48 -1.65 -20.13
N ILE A 96 0.54 -1.86 -19.22
CA ILE A 96 0.61 -1.32 -17.85
C ILE A 96 0.76 -2.47 -16.86
N ALA A 97 1.68 -2.34 -15.92
CA ALA A 97 1.90 -3.28 -14.83
C ALA A 97 1.93 -2.58 -13.48
N ASN A 98 1.39 -3.24 -12.46
CA ASN A 98 1.40 -2.79 -11.07
C ASN A 98 1.71 -3.96 -10.12
N THR A 99 1.61 -3.71 -8.80
CA THR A 99 2.12 -4.63 -7.78
C THR A 99 1.05 -5.16 -6.81
N PRO A 100 -0.09 -5.71 -7.29
CA PRO A 100 -1.14 -6.24 -6.41
C PRO A 100 -0.61 -7.38 -5.55
N ASN A 101 -1.28 -7.57 -4.40
CA ASN A 101 -1.07 -8.63 -3.42
C ASN A 101 0.19 -8.52 -2.54
N ILE A 102 1.16 -7.70 -2.93
CA ILE A 102 2.46 -7.63 -2.27
C ILE A 102 2.38 -6.86 -0.95
N VAL A 103 1.56 -5.81 -0.91
CA VAL A 103 1.46 -4.89 0.22
C VAL A 103 0.30 -5.19 1.16
N ASP A 104 -0.59 -6.11 0.77
CA ASP A 104 -1.89 -6.26 1.44
C ASP A 104 -1.78 -6.58 2.95
N ASN A 105 -0.79 -7.38 3.35
CA ASN A 105 -0.57 -7.67 4.78
C ASN A 105 -0.01 -6.45 5.50
N ALA A 106 0.98 -5.78 4.92
CA ALA A 106 1.62 -4.63 5.55
C ALA A 106 0.65 -3.46 5.70
N THR A 107 -0.23 -3.22 4.72
CA THR A 107 -1.28 -2.20 4.83
C THR A 107 -2.30 -2.57 5.93
N ALA A 108 -2.69 -3.84 6.01
CA ALA A 108 -3.58 -4.30 7.08
C ALA A 108 -2.94 -4.19 8.47
N ASP A 109 -1.66 -4.54 8.60
CA ASP A 109 -0.87 -4.37 9.84
C ASP A 109 -0.84 -2.90 10.26
N MET A 110 -0.57 -1.99 9.32
CA MET A 110 -0.52 -0.55 9.58
C MET A 110 -1.89 0.02 9.98
N GLY A 111 -2.98 -0.44 9.35
CA GLY A 111 -4.33 -0.05 9.75
C GLY A 111 -4.64 -0.40 11.20
N MET A 112 -4.30 -1.62 11.62
CA MET A 112 -4.47 -2.03 13.02
C MET A 112 -3.52 -1.27 13.96
N ALA A 113 -2.30 -0.97 13.55
CA ALA A 113 -1.36 -0.18 14.34
C ALA A 113 -1.88 1.25 14.58
N LEU A 114 -2.39 1.92 13.55
CA LEU A 114 -3.02 3.25 13.67
C LEU A 114 -4.25 3.22 14.58
N LEU A 115 -5.09 2.18 14.44
CA LEU A 115 -6.24 1.98 15.31
C LEU A 115 -5.82 1.84 16.77
N LEU A 116 -4.84 0.97 17.08
CA LEU A 116 -4.33 0.75 18.43
C LEU A 116 -3.67 2.01 18.99
N ALA A 117 -2.88 2.71 18.18
CA ALA A 117 -2.22 3.95 18.57
C ALA A 117 -3.24 5.02 18.99
N SER A 118 -4.32 5.15 18.22
CA SER A 118 -5.43 6.07 18.53
C SER A 118 -6.20 5.63 19.78
N ALA A 119 -6.57 4.34 19.87
CA ALA A 119 -7.33 3.82 20.99
C ALA A 119 -6.58 3.96 22.32
N ARG A 120 -5.26 3.75 22.31
CA ARG A 120 -4.41 3.80 23.50
C ARG A 120 -3.72 5.15 23.72
N LYS A 121 -4.01 6.16 22.90
CA LYS A 121 -3.44 7.52 22.97
C LYS A 121 -1.91 7.48 23.10
N LEU A 122 -1.26 6.64 22.28
CA LEU A 122 0.18 6.36 22.42
C LEU A 122 1.04 7.62 22.20
N ILE A 123 0.54 8.60 21.45
CA ILE A 123 1.28 9.82 21.12
C ILE A 123 1.18 10.83 22.24
N GLU A 124 -0.04 11.06 22.72
CA GLU A 124 -0.29 11.90 23.88
C GLU A 124 0.43 11.34 25.12
N GLY A 125 0.47 10.00 25.26
CA GLY A 125 1.23 9.33 26.31
C GLY A 125 2.75 9.53 26.19
N ASN A 126 3.29 9.62 24.97
CA ASN A 126 4.72 9.83 24.75
C ASN A 126 5.14 11.31 24.87
N GLU A 127 4.28 12.25 24.50
CA GLU A 127 4.57 13.69 24.61
C GLU A 127 4.50 14.19 26.07
N ASN A 128 3.75 13.50 26.93
CA ASN A 128 3.59 13.86 28.35
C ASN A 128 4.64 13.18 29.25
N ASP A 129 5.91 13.57 29.12
CA ASP A 129 7.04 12.99 29.88
C ASP A 129 7.03 13.31 31.39
N THR A 130 6.13 14.18 31.92
CA THR A 130 6.26 14.63 33.32
C THR A 130 4.98 14.96 34.11
N ARG A 131 3.77 14.76 33.58
CA ARG A 131 2.54 15.15 34.31
C ARG A 131 1.41 14.13 34.17
N LEU A 132 1.43 13.13 35.06
CA LEU A 132 0.36 12.15 35.32
C LEU A 132 -0.98 12.77 35.78
N THR A 133 -1.13 14.10 35.76
CA THR A 133 -2.27 14.82 36.33
C THR A 133 -3.50 14.83 35.42
N HIS A 134 -3.36 14.49 34.13
CA HIS A 134 -4.47 14.40 33.16
C HIS A 134 -4.36 13.15 32.29
N CYS A 135 -4.45 11.97 32.90
CA CYS A 135 -4.54 10.71 32.17
C CYS A 135 -5.93 10.54 31.58
N ASP A 136 -6.12 11.07 30.37
CA ASP A 136 -7.33 10.94 29.60
C ASP A 136 -7.44 9.48 29.13
N LEU A 137 -8.27 8.66 29.79
CA LEU A 137 -8.34 7.20 29.54
C LEU A 137 -8.54 6.89 28.05
N GLY A 138 -7.84 5.85 27.57
CA GLY A 138 -7.99 5.33 26.22
C GLY A 138 -9.33 4.60 26.02
N HIS A 139 -9.52 4.07 24.82
CA HIS A 139 -10.65 3.22 24.48
C HIS A 139 -10.19 1.77 24.39
N ASP A 140 -11.03 0.86 24.90
CA ASP A 140 -10.83 -0.57 24.66
C ASP A 140 -10.98 -0.83 23.15
N VAL A 141 -10.13 -1.71 22.64
CA VAL A 141 -10.25 -2.26 21.29
C VAL A 141 -10.93 -3.62 21.36
N SER A 142 -10.67 -4.37 22.43
CA SER A 142 -11.24 -5.68 22.63
C SER A 142 -12.76 -5.60 22.82
N GLY A 143 -13.50 -6.37 22.04
CA GLY A 143 -14.97 -6.37 22.07
C GLY A 143 -15.65 -5.17 21.38
N SER A 144 -14.89 -4.19 20.88
CA SER A 144 -15.45 -3.03 20.17
C SER A 144 -15.92 -3.39 18.75
N THR A 145 -16.69 -2.50 18.15
CA THR A 145 -17.19 -2.67 16.77
C THR A 145 -16.27 -1.97 15.76
N LEU A 146 -15.73 -2.74 14.81
CA LEU A 146 -14.96 -2.25 13.66
C LEU A 146 -15.82 -2.27 12.39
N GLY A 147 -16.07 -1.09 11.83
CA GLY A 147 -16.68 -0.90 10.52
C GLY A 147 -15.65 -0.76 9.41
N ILE A 148 -15.59 -1.70 8.46
CA ILE A 148 -14.69 -1.66 7.32
C ILE A 148 -15.43 -1.20 6.07
N ILE A 149 -15.07 -0.03 5.54
CA ILE A 149 -15.57 0.46 4.26
C ILE A 149 -14.58 0.04 3.18
N GLY A 150 -14.96 -0.90 2.33
CA GLY A 150 -14.07 -1.53 1.36
C GLY A 150 -13.41 -2.81 1.89
N MET A 151 -14.19 -3.87 2.09
CA MET A 151 -13.67 -5.21 2.38
C MET A 151 -13.19 -5.92 1.11
N GLY A 152 -12.19 -5.32 0.45
CA GLY A 152 -11.41 -5.95 -0.63
C GLY A 152 -10.34 -6.90 -0.08
N ARG A 153 -9.21 -7.06 -0.78
CA ARG A 153 -8.10 -7.90 -0.31
C ARG A 153 -7.48 -7.41 0.99
N ILE A 154 -7.35 -6.09 1.16
CA ILE A 154 -6.76 -5.45 2.33
C ILE A 154 -7.77 -5.44 3.48
N GLY A 155 -8.99 -4.96 3.24
CA GLY A 155 -10.08 -4.98 4.22
C GLY A 155 -10.36 -6.38 4.79
N TYR A 156 -10.31 -7.44 3.98
CA TYR A 156 -10.44 -8.81 4.48
C TYR A 156 -9.30 -9.21 5.44
N LYS A 157 -8.07 -8.78 5.16
CA LYS A 157 -6.92 -9.02 6.05
C LYS A 157 -6.97 -8.19 7.33
N ILE A 158 -7.60 -7.01 7.29
CA ILE A 158 -7.93 -6.21 8.47
C ILE A 158 -8.94 -6.97 9.32
N ALA A 159 -10.05 -7.45 8.73
CA ALA A 159 -11.06 -8.24 9.42
C ALA A 159 -10.46 -9.46 10.14
N LYS A 160 -9.60 -10.22 9.45
CA LYS A 160 -8.89 -11.36 10.04
C LYS A 160 -8.02 -11.00 11.26
N ARG A 161 -7.45 -9.80 11.31
CA ARG A 161 -6.68 -9.33 12.48
C ARG A 161 -7.59 -8.87 13.61
N ALA A 162 -8.67 -8.18 13.26
CA ALA A 162 -9.66 -7.69 14.21
C ALA A 162 -10.32 -8.84 15.01
N GLN A 163 -10.45 -10.04 14.43
CA GLN A 163 -10.88 -11.25 15.16
C GLN A 163 -9.97 -11.57 16.36
N GLY A 164 -8.65 -11.33 16.25
CA GLY A 164 -7.73 -11.57 17.36
C GLY A 164 -7.85 -10.57 18.51
N PHE A 165 -8.66 -9.52 18.32
CA PHE A 165 -9.06 -8.56 19.35
C PHE A 165 -10.54 -8.73 19.71
N ASP A 166 -11.18 -9.85 19.38
CA ASP A 166 -12.60 -10.11 19.69
C ASP A 166 -13.55 -9.00 19.20
N MET A 167 -13.17 -8.26 18.15
CA MET A 167 -13.98 -7.15 17.64
C MET A 167 -15.20 -7.68 16.90
N LYS A 168 -16.33 -6.99 17.04
CA LYS A 168 -17.48 -7.16 16.14
C LYS A 168 -17.15 -6.50 14.79
N ILE A 169 -17.16 -7.26 13.71
CA ILE A 169 -16.77 -6.74 12.38
C ILE A 169 -18.02 -6.47 11.55
N LEU A 170 -18.22 -5.20 11.19
CA LEU A 170 -19.18 -4.75 10.19
C LEU A 170 -18.43 -4.36 8.93
N TYR A 171 -19.02 -4.55 7.75
CA TYR A 171 -18.38 -4.06 6.53
C TYR A 171 -19.38 -3.60 5.46
N HIS A 172 -18.94 -2.66 4.63
CA HIS A 172 -19.70 -2.19 3.48
C HIS A 172 -18.87 -2.27 2.20
N ASN A 173 -19.49 -2.79 1.14
CA ASN A 173 -18.98 -2.88 -0.23
C ASN A 173 -20.14 -2.64 -1.21
N ARG A 174 -19.81 -2.16 -2.42
CA ARG A 174 -20.75 -2.12 -3.55
C ARG A 174 -21.31 -3.50 -3.92
N LYS A 175 -20.46 -4.53 -3.82
CA LYS A 175 -20.85 -5.93 -4.00
C LYS A 175 -20.49 -6.68 -2.71
N GLN A 176 -21.49 -7.34 -2.12
CA GLN A 176 -21.30 -8.22 -0.98
C GLN A 176 -20.28 -9.32 -1.33
N ARG A 177 -19.48 -9.72 -0.35
CA ARG A 177 -18.57 -10.87 -0.50
C ARG A 177 -19.35 -12.18 -0.44
N GLU A 178 -18.70 -13.25 -0.87
CA GLU A 178 -19.23 -14.59 -0.72
C GLU A 178 -19.41 -14.92 0.77
N ALA A 179 -20.46 -15.68 1.11
CA ALA A 179 -20.85 -15.96 2.48
C ALA A 179 -19.76 -16.72 3.26
N GLU A 180 -18.97 -17.55 2.58
CA GLU A 180 -17.85 -18.28 3.16
C GLU A 180 -16.75 -17.35 3.67
N ASP A 181 -16.44 -16.29 2.92
CA ASP A 181 -15.47 -15.28 3.34
C ASP A 181 -15.98 -14.53 4.56
N GLU A 182 -17.25 -14.12 4.57
CA GLU A 182 -17.87 -13.44 5.71
C GLU A 182 -17.80 -14.29 6.99
N LYS A 183 -18.20 -15.55 6.89
CA LYS A 183 -18.18 -16.51 7.99
C LYS A 183 -16.76 -16.76 8.50
N ALA A 184 -15.78 -16.87 7.60
CA ALA A 184 -14.38 -17.11 7.98
C ALA A 184 -13.79 -15.99 8.86
N VAL A 185 -14.24 -14.74 8.66
CA VAL A 185 -13.79 -13.60 9.48
C VAL A 185 -14.83 -13.09 10.49
N GLY A 186 -16.00 -13.72 10.59
CA GLY A 186 -17.10 -13.26 11.44
C GLY A 186 -17.61 -11.86 11.08
N ALA A 187 -17.50 -11.46 9.81
CA ALA A 187 -17.91 -10.13 9.36
C ALA A 187 -19.39 -10.12 8.94
N THR A 188 -20.10 -9.05 9.29
CA THR A 188 -21.49 -8.82 8.89
C THR A 188 -21.57 -7.74 7.82
N TYR A 189 -22.24 -8.03 6.71
CA TYR A 189 -22.44 -7.05 5.64
C TYR A 189 -23.51 -6.01 6.00
N CYS A 190 -23.18 -4.73 5.78
CA CYS A 190 -24.10 -3.61 5.85
C CYS A 190 -24.43 -3.15 4.43
N ALA A 191 -25.71 -3.29 4.04
CA ALA A 191 -26.17 -2.86 2.71
C ALA A 191 -26.03 -1.34 2.51
N LYS A 192 -26.18 -0.56 3.59
CA LYS A 192 -25.99 0.89 3.60
C LYS A 192 -24.77 1.26 4.45
N ILE A 193 -23.99 2.21 3.96
CA ILE A 193 -22.81 2.72 4.68
C ILE A 193 -23.20 3.40 5.99
N GLU A 194 -24.38 4.03 6.04
CA GLU A 194 -24.88 4.74 7.21
C GLU A 194 -25.12 3.82 8.41
N ASP A 195 -25.56 2.58 8.17
CA ASP A 195 -25.79 1.60 9.23
C ASP A 195 -24.47 1.17 9.87
N LEU A 196 -23.43 0.98 9.04
CA LEU A 196 -22.07 0.73 9.52
C LEU A 196 -21.53 1.90 10.33
N LEU A 197 -21.69 3.14 9.86
CA LEU A 197 -21.14 4.33 10.52
C LEU A 197 -21.74 4.55 11.92
N ARG A 198 -23.05 4.32 12.09
CA ARG A 198 -23.74 4.49 13.37
C ARG A 198 -23.33 3.47 14.43
N GLU A 199 -23.09 2.23 14.00
CA GLU A 199 -22.83 1.11 14.91
C GLU A 199 -21.35 0.96 15.28
N SER A 200 -20.44 1.55 14.50
CA SER A 200 -19.00 1.35 14.65
C SER A 200 -18.35 2.26 15.71
N ASP A 201 -17.47 1.69 16.52
CA ASP A 201 -16.56 2.43 17.42
C ASP A 201 -15.27 2.82 16.69
N PHE A 202 -14.86 2.00 15.74
CA PHE A 202 -13.75 2.27 14.83
C PHE A 202 -14.24 2.10 13.39
N VAL A 203 -13.95 3.06 12.51
CA VAL A 203 -14.25 2.98 11.09
C VAL A 203 -12.95 2.96 10.32
N MET A 204 -12.73 1.97 9.44
CA MET A 204 -11.53 1.86 8.62
C MET A 204 -11.85 1.93 7.12
N LEU A 205 -11.25 2.91 6.43
CA LEU A 205 -11.37 3.06 4.98
C LEU A 205 -10.30 2.25 4.26
N SER A 206 -10.72 1.27 3.46
CA SER A 206 -9.88 0.43 2.61
C SER A 206 -10.44 0.32 1.18
N VAL A 207 -10.63 1.47 0.54
CA VAL A 207 -11.17 1.61 -0.82
C VAL A 207 -10.11 2.11 -1.80
N ASN A 208 -10.26 1.76 -3.08
CA ASN A 208 -9.52 2.45 -4.14
C ASN A 208 -10.09 3.85 -4.32
N LEU A 209 -9.26 4.79 -4.79
CA LEU A 209 -9.74 6.10 -5.22
C LEU A 209 -10.40 6.00 -6.60
N SER A 210 -11.63 6.47 -6.70
CA SER A 210 -12.41 6.61 -7.93
C SER A 210 -13.30 7.85 -7.81
N PRO A 211 -13.99 8.29 -8.88
CA PRO A 211 -14.95 9.38 -8.78
C PRO A 211 -16.02 9.14 -7.70
N GLU A 212 -16.45 7.89 -7.51
CA GLU A 212 -17.46 7.51 -6.51
C GLU A 212 -16.92 7.48 -5.08
N THR A 213 -15.63 7.21 -4.88
CA THR A 213 -15.02 7.18 -3.54
C THR A 213 -14.31 8.47 -3.17
N HIS A 214 -14.19 9.41 -4.12
CA HIS A 214 -13.66 10.73 -3.86
C HIS A 214 -14.58 11.46 -2.88
N LYS A 215 -14.02 11.91 -1.75
CA LYS A 215 -14.78 12.55 -0.67
C LYS A 215 -15.91 11.67 -0.09
N LEU A 216 -15.76 10.34 -0.14
CA LEU A 216 -16.72 9.37 0.39
C LEU A 216 -17.13 9.65 1.84
N ILE A 217 -16.15 10.01 2.69
CA ILE A 217 -16.44 10.48 4.05
C ILE A 217 -16.43 12.01 4.08
N GLY A 218 -17.63 12.59 4.04
CA GLY A 218 -17.89 14.02 4.17
C GLY A 218 -18.44 14.43 5.53
N LYS A 219 -18.91 15.68 5.62
CA LYS A 219 -19.52 16.22 6.85
C LYS A 219 -20.72 15.39 7.30
N ARG A 220 -21.53 14.94 6.34
CA ARG A 220 -22.72 14.12 6.60
C ARG A 220 -22.31 12.79 7.22
N GLU A 221 -21.38 12.07 6.61
CA GLU A 221 -20.93 10.77 7.07
C GLU A 221 -20.26 10.85 8.45
N LEU A 222 -19.42 11.87 8.68
CA LEU A 222 -18.83 12.13 9.99
C LEU A 222 -19.90 12.40 11.06
N SER A 223 -20.99 13.09 10.72
CA SER A 223 -22.09 13.35 11.67
C SER A 223 -22.91 12.10 12.04
N LEU A 224 -22.81 11.04 11.24
CA LEU A 224 -23.48 9.75 11.51
C LEU A 224 -22.65 8.83 12.40
N MET A 225 -21.35 9.09 12.54
CA MET A 225 -20.49 8.32 13.42
C MET A 225 -20.80 8.63 14.88
N LYS A 226 -20.51 7.68 15.78
CA LYS A 226 -20.57 7.95 17.22
C LYS A 226 -19.63 9.11 17.56
N PRO A 227 -19.97 10.00 18.51
CA PRO A 227 -19.07 11.08 18.93
C PRO A 227 -17.73 10.61 19.48
N THR A 228 -17.66 9.35 19.91
CA THR A 228 -16.47 8.66 20.43
C THR A 228 -15.75 7.82 19.36
N ALA A 229 -16.30 7.71 18.15
CA ALA A 229 -15.75 6.83 17.13
C ALA A 229 -14.47 7.40 16.52
N THR A 230 -13.56 6.49 16.14
CA THR A 230 -12.30 6.84 15.47
C THR A 230 -12.38 6.47 13.98
N LEU A 231 -12.00 7.40 13.09
CA LEU A 231 -11.82 7.13 11.67
C LEU A 231 -10.34 6.87 11.35
N VAL A 232 -10.05 5.70 10.77
CA VAL A 232 -8.72 5.31 10.28
C VAL A 232 -8.75 5.19 8.76
N ASN A 233 -7.87 5.90 8.07
CA ASN A 233 -7.78 5.83 6.61
C ASN A 233 -6.48 5.18 6.15
N VAL A 234 -6.60 3.98 5.55
CA VAL A 234 -5.48 3.26 4.91
C VAL A 234 -5.58 3.23 3.38
N SER A 235 -6.43 4.10 2.83
CA SER A 235 -6.71 4.26 1.40
C SER A 235 -5.90 5.43 0.82
N ARG A 236 -6.50 6.23 -0.07
CA ARG A 236 -6.01 7.56 -0.45
C ARG A 236 -6.67 8.60 0.45
N GLY A 237 -5.95 9.66 0.82
CA GLY A 237 -6.55 10.72 1.60
C GLY A 237 -7.63 11.52 0.85
N GLN A 238 -7.61 11.51 -0.48
CA GLN A 238 -8.69 12.07 -1.32
C GLN A 238 -10.04 11.31 -1.18
N CYS A 239 -10.05 10.13 -0.55
CA CYS A 239 -11.29 9.42 -0.23
C CYS A 239 -12.09 10.07 0.91
N GLN A 240 -11.53 11.07 1.61
CA GLN A 240 -12.20 11.83 2.67
C GLN A 240 -12.09 13.33 2.42
N LEU A 241 -13.17 14.05 2.73
CA LEU A 241 -13.30 15.50 2.52
C LEU A 241 -12.41 16.31 3.44
N ILE A 242 -12.12 15.75 4.62
CA ILE A 242 -11.27 16.32 5.64
C ILE A 242 -10.13 15.33 5.83
N PHE A 243 -8.88 15.72 5.56
CA PHE A 243 -7.68 14.88 5.67
C PHE A 243 -7.28 14.61 7.13
N ASN A 244 -8.23 14.61 8.06
CA ASN A 244 -7.97 14.47 9.48
C ASN A 244 -8.07 12.99 9.86
N LEU A 245 -7.00 12.42 10.40
CA LEU A 245 -7.17 11.49 11.51
C LEU A 245 -7.78 12.35 12.64
N GLN A 246 -9.00 12.07 13.06
CA GLN A 246 -9.55 12.72 14.23
C GLN A 246 -9.15 11.92 15.47
N VAL A 247 -7.90 12.09 15.89
CA VAL A 247 -7.52 11.86 17.29
C VAL A 247 -7.74 13.21 17.98
N ARG A 248 -8.62 13.25 18.99
CA ARG A 248 -9.08 14.46 19.71
C ARG A 248 -8.01 15.57 19.83
N GLY A 249 -7.94 16.47 18.84
CA GLY A 249 -7.12 17.69 18.87
C GLY A 249 -5.80 17.68 18.10
N TYR A 250 -5.35 16.57 17.49
CA TYR A 250 -4.10 16.52 16.73
C TYR A 250 -4.34 16.48 15.21
N TRP A 251 -3.87 17.53 14.53
CA TRP A 251 -4.02 17.74 13.09
C TRP A 251 -2.95 16.95 12.33
N MET A 252 -3.26 15.80 11.76
CA MET A 252 -2.29 14.95 11.04
C MET A 252 -2.13 15.37 9.56
N THR A 253 -2.17 16.67 9.27
CA THR A 253 -2.18 17.24 7.90
C THR A 253 -0.95 18.05 7.53
N ASP A 254 -0.06 18.35 8.48
CA ASP A 254 1.24 18.97 8.23
C ASP A 254 2.31 17.86 8.17
N PRO A 255 3.21 17.83 7.16
CA PRO A 255 4.43 17.02 7.23
C PRO A 255 5.18 17.15 8.57
N LYS A 256 4.99 18.26 9.30
CA LYS A 256 5.53 18.47 10.65
C LYS A 256 4.70 17.88 11.79
N SER A 257 3.42 17.57 11.60
CA SER A 257 2.53 17.03 12.64
C SER A 257 2.20 15.54 12.48
N ALA A 258 2.51 14.93 11.33
CA ALA A 258 2.66 13.47 11.22
C ALA A 258 3.89 12.95 11.99
N THR A 259 4.79 13.87 12.36
CA THR A 259 6.08 13.59 12.99
C THR A 259 5.96 12.81 14.30
N PRO A 260 5.07 13.07 15.26
CA PRO A 260 5.12 12.35 16.54
C PRO A 260 4.80 10.84 16.39
N LEU A 261 3.75 10.49 15.64
CA LEU A 261 3.31 9.09 15.44
C LEU A 261 4.27 8.31 14.54
N LEU A 262 4.82 8.95 13.49
CA LEU A 262 5.85 8.35 12.65
C LEU A 262 7.23 8.33 13.30
N THR A 263 7.58 9.30 14.15
CA THR A 263 8.87 9.36 14.86
C THR A 263 8.91 8.35 16.00
N LEU A 264 7.78 8.12 16.68
CA LEU A 264 7.67 7.09 17.71
C LEU A 264 7.76 5.67 17.14
N LEU A 265 7.08 5.42 16.00
CA LEU A 265 7.06 4.09 15.39
C LEU A 265 8.33 3.82 14.57
N LEU A 266 8.91 4.83 13.89
CA LEU A 266 10.05 4.70 12.97
C LEU A 266 10.76 6.06 12.75
N PRO A 267 11.76 6.45 13.57
CA PRO A 267 12.36 7.80 13.60
C PRO A 267 13.02 8.31 12.31
N HIS A 268 13.07 7.50 11.23
CA HIS A 268 13.74 7.84 9.97
C HIS A 268 12.93 7.45 8.71
N SER A 269 11.60 7.41 8.76
CA SER A 269 10.81 6.95 7.61
C SER A 269 9.74 7.91 7.12
N ASP A 270 9.68 8.06 5.79
CA ASP A 270 8.62 8.73 5.04
C ASP A 270 7.25 8.08 5.34
N PRO A 271 6.14 8.85 5.50
CA PRO A 271 4.78 8.35 5.78
C PRO A 271 4.32 7.22 4.86
N ASN A 272 4.80 7.18 3.62
CA ASN A 272 4.47 6.13 2.65
C ASN A 272 5.30 4.84 2.82
N ASN A 273 6.29 4.81 3.72
CA ASN A 273 7.19 3.69 3.97
C ASN A 273 6.57 2.63 4.90
N CYS A 274 5.54 3.00 5.66
CA CYS A 274 4.79 2.15 6.59
C CYS A 274 4.21 0.87 5.96
N VAL A 275 4.05 0.84 4.64
CA VAL A 275 3.46 -0.28 3.89
C VAL A 275 4.52 -1.22 3.27
N ILE A 276 5.81 -0.86 3.25
CA ILE A 276 6.87 -1.66 2.63
C ILE A 276 7.69 -2.37 3.71
N ASN A 277 7.23 -3.54 4.15
CA ASN A 277 8.02 -4.42 5.02
C ASN A 277 9.02 -5.28 4.21
N ASN A 278 9.99 -5.92 4.89
CA ASN A 278 11.01 -6.76 4.24
C ASN A 278 10.42 -7.90 3.37
N ARG A 279 9.22 -8.38 3.70
CA ARG A 279 8.52 -9.41 2.90
C ARG A 279 7.93 -8.80 1.62
N ALA A 280 7.28 -7.65 1.70
CA ALA A 280 6.75 -6.90 0.56
C ALA A 280 7.89 -6.48 -0.39
N ARG A 281 9.00 -6.00 0.16
CA ARG A 281 10.24 -5.70 -0.57
C ARG A 281 10.71 -6.90 -1.40
N ARG A 282 10.89 -8.07 -0.78
CA ARG A 282 11.34 -9.30 -1.49
C ARG A 282 10.37 -9.74 -2.58
N ALA A 283 9.06 -9.59 -2.38
CA ALA A 283 8.06 -9.96 -3.36
C ALA A 283 8.02 -8.99 -4.55
N LEU A 284 8.17 -7.68 -4.30
CA LEU A 284 8.34 -6.68 -5.35
C LEU A 284 9.58 -6.96 -6.20
N VAL A 285 10.71 -7.22 -5.55
CA VAL A 285 11.98 -7.62 -6.19
C VAL A 285 11.76 -8.83 -7.09
N ARG A 286 11.13 -9.91 -6.58
CA ARG A 286 10.83 -11.11 -7.38
C ARG A 286 9.91 -10.82 -8.57
N LYS A 287 8.91 -9.94 -8.42
CA LYS A 287 7.94 -9.65 -9.48
C LYS A 287 8.57 -8.83 -10.61
N VAL A 288 9.41 -7.86 -10.27
CA VAL A 288 10.21 -7.09 -11.24
C VAL A 288 11.21 -8.01 -11.96
N SER A 289 11.89 -8.91 -11.23
CA SER A 289 12.87 -9.83 -11.83
C SER A 289 12.27 -10.97 -12.66
N LYS A 290 11.02 -11.41 -12.40
CA LYS A 290 10.35 -12.48 -13.16
C LYS A 290 9.60 -12.00 -14.40
N ASN A 291 9.39 -10.69 -14.54
CA ASN A 291 8.82 -10.06 -15.73
C ASN A 291 9.85 -9.23 -16.53
N PRO A 292 11.04 -9.73 -16.89
CA PRO A 292 12.02 -8.93 -17.63
C PRO A 292 11.71 -8.88 -19.14
N MET A 293 10.43 -8.93 -19.55
CA MET A 293 9.93 -8.94 -20.95
C MET A 293 9.80 -10.28 -21.69
N VAL A 294 9.85 -11.45 -21.02
CA VAL A 294 9.89 -12.77 -21.73
C VAL A 294 8.56 -13.55 -21.82
N THR A 295 7.43 -13.06 -21.30
CA THR A 295 6.12 -13.69 -21.54
C THR A 295 5.08 -12.63 -21.86
N LEU A 296 5.00 -12.27 -23.14
CA LEU A 296 4.09 -11.25 -23.67
C LEU A 296 3.27 -11.76 -24.87
N THR A 297 2.84 -13.03 -24.87
CA THR A 297 2.02 -13.60 -25.95
C THR A 297 0.58 -13.94 -25.58
N GLU A 298 0.10 -13.73 -24.36
CA GLU A 298 -1.33 -13.96 -24.06
C GLU A 298 -1.96 -12.86 -23.18
N PRO A 299 -3.23 -12.49 -23.45
CA PRO A 299 -4.01 -11.66 -22.55
C PRO A 299 -4.21 -12.42 -21.23
N GLN A 300 -3.85 -11.82 -20.09
CA GLN A 300 -3.89 -12.51 -18.80
C GLN A 300 -5.33 -12.89 -18.41
N LYS A 301 -5.64 -14.19 -18.49
CA LYS A 301 -6.68 -14.86 -17.69
C LYS A 301 -6.24 -14.94 -16.22
N SER A 302 -7.21 -14.98 -15.31
CA SER A 302 -7.01 -15.16 -13.87
C SER A 302 -6.33 -16.49 -13.55
N PHE A 303 -5.44 -16.48 -12.55
CA PHE A 303 -4.58 -17.61 -12.18
C PHE A 303 -5.32 -18.83 -11.56
N SER A 304 -6.65 -18.91 -11.68
CA SER A 304 -7.48 -20.03 -11.19
C SER A 304 -7.58 -21.22 -12.16
N GLU A 305 -7.09 -21.10 -13.40
CA GLU A 305 -7.37 -22.09 -14.47
C GLU A 305 -6.14 -22.82 -15.06
N MET A 306 -4.91 -22.58 -14.60
CA MET A 306 -3.74 -23.25 -15.20
C MET A 306 -3.29 -24.50 -14.43
N GLY A 307 -3.65 -25.66 -14.99
CA GLY A 307 -3.07 -26.97 -14.67
C GLY A 307 -1.56 -27.02 -14.93
N LYS A 308 -0.88 -27.93 -14.23
CA LYS A 308 0.58 -28.11 -14.25
C LYS A 308 1.14 -28.31 -15.67
N PRO A 309 2.22 -27.61 -16.07
CA PRO A 309 3.09 -28.10 -17.13
C PRO A 309 4.36 -28.72 -16.54
N ALA A 310 4.67 -29.91 -17.08
CA ALA A 310 5.88 -30.67 -16.85
C ALA A 310 7.10 -30.06 -17.55
N GLY A 311 8.29 -30.28 -16.95
CA GLY A 311 9.59 -30.33 -17.63
C GLY A 311 10.09 -29.06 -18.31
N LYS A 312 10.96 -28.31 -17.63
CA LYS A 312 12.21 -27.72 -18.19
C LYS A 312 13.02 -27.04 -17.08
N THR A 313 14.17 -27.62 -16.80
CA THR A 313 15.14 -27.21 -15.78
C THR A 313 16.07 -26.13 -16.34
N THR A 314 15.95 -24.87 -15.92
CA THR A 314 17.09 -23.93 -15.85
C THR A 314 16.75 -22.72 -14.96
N ILE A 315 17.74 -22.21 -14.22
CA ILE A 315 17.73 -20.98 -13.39
C ILE A 315 16.93 -21.03 -12.07
N LEU A 316 15.84 -21.79 -11.97
CA LEU A 316 15.08 -21.91 -10.71
C LEU A 316 15.80 -22.70 -9.60
N ALA A 317 16.70 -23.62 -9.95
CA ALA A 317 17.42 -24.44 -8.96
C ALA A 317 18.49 -23.65 -8.17
N ALA A 318 19.08 -22.61 -8.76
CA ALA A 318 20.12 -21.80 -8.12
C ALA A 318 19.55 -20.80 -7.08
N LEU A 319 18.28 -20.43 -7.19
CA LEU A 319 17.61 -19.50 -6.26
C LEU A 319 17.04 -20.17 -5.01
N HIS A 320 16.97 -21.51 -4.98
CA HIS A 320 16.46 -22.27 -3.83
C HIS A 320 17.52 -22.51 -2.75
N GLN A 321 18.80 -22.62 -3.12
CA GLN A 321 19.89 -22.93 -2.16
C GLN A 321 20.45 -21.70 -1.41
N SER A 322 20.22 -20.46 -1.86
CA SER A 322 20.77 -19.27 -1.17
C SER A 322 19.89 -18.73 -0.02
N VAL A 323 18.75 -19.35 0.28
CA VAL A 323 17.77 -18.84 1.26
C VAL A 323 17.70 -19.70 2.54
N THR A 324 18.47 -20.78 2.64
CA THR A 324 18.44 -21.73 3.78
C THR A 324 19.64 -21.66 4.74
N ARG A 325 20.47 -20.60 4.69
CA ARG A 325 21.49 -20.39 5.74
C ARG A 325 21.48 -18.95 6.25
N GLN A 326 20.78 -18.75 7.36
CA GLN A 326 21.21 -17.88 8.46
C GLN A 326 20.35 -18.22 9.70
N THR A 327 20.97 -18.90 10.65
CA THR A 327 20.51 -19.28 11.99
C THR A 327 20.63 -18.11 12.98
N PRO A 328 20.05 -18.22 14.20
CA PRO A 328 19.52 -17.09 14.96
C PRO A 328 20.51 -16.47 15.96
N LEU A 329 20.39 -15.16 16.19
CA LEU A 329 20.90 -14.52 17.40
C LEU A 329 19.78 -13.68 18.03
N TRP A 330 19.14 -14.25 19.04
CA TRP A 330 18.49 -13.49 20.11
C TRP A 330 18.79 -14.21 21.43
N SER A 331 19.85 -13.78 22.10
CA SER A 331 20.13 -14.15 23.48
C SER A 331 19.54 -13.10 24.42
N LYS A 332 18.61 -13.55 25.27
CA LYS A 332 18.27 -13.04 26.60
C LYS A 332 18.01 -11.53 26.73
N THR A 333 16.73 -11.18 26.80
CA THR A 333 16.26 -10.14 27.73
C THR A 333 14.96 -10.65 28.34
N HIS A 334 14.95 -10.80 29.66
CA HIS A 334 13.80 -11.26 30.42
C HIS A 334 12.78 -10.12 30.45
N VAL A 335 11.56 -10.37 29.98
CA VAL A 335 10.40 -9.56 30.32
C VAL A 335 9.52 -10.44 31.20
N THR A 336 9.59 -10.21 32.50
CA THR A 336 8.66 -10.77 33.48
C THR A 336 7.34 -10.03 33.31
N ALA A 337 6.29 -10.74 32.89
CA ALA A 337 4.92 -10.29 33.04
C ALA A 337 4.40 -10.84 34.38
N PHE A 338 3.72 -9.99 35.16
CA PHE A 338 2.94 -10.40 36.31
C PHE A 338 1.68 -11.15 35.89
#